data_AF-A0A371BA62-F1
#
_entry.id   AF-A0A371BA62-F1
#
_cell.length_a   1.000
_cell.length_b   1.000
_cell.length_c   1.000
_cell.angle_alpha   90.00
_cell.angle_beta   90.00
_cell.angle_gamma   90.00
#
_symmetry.space_group_name_H-M   'P 1'
#
loop_
_entity.id
_entity.type
_entity.pdbx_description
1 polymer ?
#
loop_
_entity_poly.entity_id
_entity_poly.type
_entity_poly.pdbx_seq_one_letter_code
_entity_poly.pdbx_strand_id
1 'polypeptide(L)'
;MSAASPRPRRLPVVLAGLMIAMSLQAAHAETISVSVDEARIMKLPDSVATIVIGNPLIADATLQAGGVLVLTGKGFGSTNMLALNRAGKTVLDTTVQVVGPTKSDLVVVYKGVERESYSCAPECEKRLTLGDSTSYFTNIMAQSGARIGGAGGGGGGGAPAGR
;
A
#
# COMPACT_ATOMS: atom_id res chain seq x y z
N MET A 1 -72.45 -63.62 5.82
CA MET A 1 -71.79 -63.53 7.15
C MET A 1 -70.29 -63.58 6.91
N SER A 2 -69.52 -62.86 7.74
CA SER A 2 -68.06 -62.62 7.70
C SER A 2 -67.56 -61.50 6.78
N ALA A 3 -67.35 -60.36 7.45
CA ALA A 3 -66.59 -59.19 7.04
C ALA A 3 -65.08 -59.43 7.21
N ALA A 4 -64.27 -58.79 6.37
CA ALA A 4 -62.86 -58.55 6.64
C ALA A 4 -62.48 -57.18 6.07
N SER A 5 -62.29 -56.20 6.96
CA SER A 5 -61.69 -54.90 6.62
C SER A 5 -60.22 -54.91 7.04
N PRO A 6 -59.28 -54.47 6.18
CA PRO A 6 -57.92 -54.17 6.61
C PRO A 6 -57.77 -52.67 6.92
N ARG A 7 -57.13 -52.41 8.06
CA ARG A 7 -56.91 -51.09 8.68
C ARG A 7 -55.94 -50.21 7.87
N PRO A 8 -56.16 -48.88 7.78
CA PRO A 8 -55.22 -47.96 7.15
C PRO A 8 -54.01 -47.71 8.06
N ARG A 9 -52.83 -48.01 7.52
CA ARG A 9 -51.51 -47.87 8.16
C ARG A 9 -51.10 -46.40 8.11
N ARG A 10 -51.03 -45.74 9.28
CA ARG A 10 -50.61 -44.33 9.41
C ARG A 10 -49.11 -44.20 9.11
N LEU A 11 -48.75 -43.42 8.09
CA LEU A 11 -47.37 -42.97 7.86
C LEU A 11 -47.04 -41.78 8.79
N PRO A 12 -45.84 -41.72 9.39
CA PRO A 12 -45.41 -40.55 10.14
C PRO A 12 -44.94 -39.45 9.18
N VAL A 13 -45.43 -38.24 9.42
CA VAL A 13 -45.01 -36.99 8.76
C VAL A 13 -43.60 -36.64 9.22
N VAL A 14 -42.62 -36.69 8.32
CA VAL A 14 -41.26 -36.17 8.56
C VAL A 14 -41.28 -34.69 8.16
N LEU A 15 -41.30 -33.82 9.16
CA LEU A 15 -41.20 -32.36 9.01
C LEU A 15 -39.71 -32.02 8.77
N ALA A 16 -39.30 -31.89 7.51
CA ALA A 16 -37.95 -31.42 7.15
C ALA A 16 -37.86 -29.90 7.37
N GLY A 17 -37.24 -29.48 8.47
CA GLY A 17 -36.95 -28.08 8.76
C GLY A 17 -35.85 -27.54 7.86
N LEU A 18 -36.21 -26.57 7.01
CA LEU A 18 -35.30 -25.82 6.14
C LEU A 18 -34.52 -24.80 6.99
N MET A 19 -33.33 -25.16 7.45
CA MET A 19 -32.39 -24.25 8.10
C MET A 19 -31.76 -23.33 7.05
N ILE A 20 -32.23 -22.09 6.97
CA ILE A 20 -31.61 -21.03 6.17
C ILE A 20 -30.36 -20.57 6.92
N ALA A 21 -29.18 -21.03 6.50
CA ALA A 21 -27.91 -20.51 6.98
C ALA A 21 -27.69 -19.10 6.42
N MET A 22 -28.00 -18.07 7.21
CA MET A 22 -27.59 -16.69 6.92
C MET A 22 -26.07 -16.59 7.08
N SER A 23 -25.34 -16.55 5.97
CA SER A 23 -23.93 -16.20 5.95
C SER A 23 -23.78 -14.72 6.33
N LEU A 24 -23.27 -14.45 7.53
CA LEU A 24 -22.76 -13.13 7.90
C LEU A 24 -21.47 -12.88 7.09
N GLN A 25 -21.58 -12.12 6.00
CA GLN A 25 -20.40 -11.54 5.35
C GLN A 25 -19.81 -10.51 6.33
N ALA A 26 -18.66 -10.84 6.93
CA ALA A 26 -17.88 -9.87 7.69
C ALA A 26 -17.48 -8.72 6.74
N ALA A 27 -17.85 -7.49 7.10
CA ALA A 27 -17.37 -6.30 6.43
C ALA A 27 -15.86 -6.19 6.70
N HIS A 28 -15.05 -6.70 5.79
CA HIS A 28 -13.60 -6.50 5.84
C HIS A 28 -13.33 -5.01 5.63
N ALA A 29 -12.72 -4.37 6.64
CA ALA A 29 -12.13 -3.05 6.46
C ALA A 29 -11.04 -3.17 5.38
N GLU A 30 -11.28 -2.57 4.22
CA GLU A 30 -10.37 -2.64 3.09
C GLU A 30 -9.06 -1.95 3.49
N THR A 31 -7.96 -2.71 3.47
CA THR A 31 -6.62 -2.22 3.80
C THR A 31 -5.81 -2.14 2.52
N ILE A 32 -5.26 -0.97 2.22
CA ILE A 32 -4.45 -0.73 1.04
C ILE A 32 -2.98 -0.90 1.43
N SER A 33 -2.32 -1.92 0.89
CA SER A 33 -0.86 -2.06 1.01
C SER A 33 -0.13 -1.28 -0.09
N VAL A 34 0.96 -0.62 0.30
CA VAL A 34 1.95 0.02 -0.59
C VAL A 34 3.36 -0.24 -0.04
N SER A 35 4.35 -0.49 -0.89
CA SER A 35 5.73 -0.62 -0.43
C SER A 35 6.33 0.77 -0.15
N VAL A 36 7.24 0.86 0.81
CA VAL A 36 8.07 2.05 0.99
C VAL A 36 8.86 2.36 -0.29
N ASP A 37 8.99 3.65 -0.62
CA ASP A 37 9.61 4.17 -1.84
C ASP A 37 8.88 3.79 -3.15
N GLU A 38 7.68 3.21 -3.07
CA GLU A 38 6.86 2.88 -4.24
C GLU A 38 5.55 3.68 -4.27
N ALA A 39 5.06 3.90 -5.49
CA ALA A 39 3.74 4.48 -5.72
C ALA A 39 2.77 3.43 -6.24
N ARG A 40 1.53 3.48 -5.75
CA ARG A 40 0.39 2.67 -6.19
C ARG A 40 -0.67 3.58 -6.79
N ILE A 41 -1.09 3.25 -8.00
CA ILE A 41 -2.14 3.97 -8.70
C ILE A 41 -3.46 3.24 -8.48
N MET A 42 -4.52 3.99 -8.15
CA MET A 42 -5.87 3.45 -8.04
C MET A 42 -6.89 4.45 -8.56
N LYS A 43 -8.06 3.94 -8.98
CA LYS A 43 -9.15 4.76 -9.48
C LYS A 43 -10.17 4.97 -8.37
N LEU A 44 -10.49 6.22 -8.10
CA LEU A 44 -11.50 6.61 -7.11
C LEU A 44 -12.83 6.90 -7.79
N PRO A 45 -13.95 6.88 -7.04
CA PRO A 45 -15.24 7.33 -7.53
C PRO A 45 -15.22 8.81 -7.94
N ASP A 46 -15.98 9.18 -8.97
CA ASP A 46 -16.04 10.54 -9.54
C ASP A 46 -16.50 11.62 -8.54
N SER A 47 -17.08 11.21 -7.40
CA SER A 47 -17.55 12.11 -6.36
C SER A 47 -16.45 12.64 -5.44
N VAL A 48 -15.25 12.05 -5.47
CA VAL A 48 -14.13 12.45 -4.61
C VAL A 48 -13.54 13.78 -5.09
N ALA A 49 -13.34 14.70 -4.14
CA ALA A 49 -12.76 16.02 -4.37
C ALA A 49 -11.50 16.27 -3.52
N THR A 50 -11.45 15.69 -2.32
CA THR A 50 -10.36 15.94 -1.36
C THR A 50 -9.86 14.61 -0.79
N ILE A 51 -8.55 14.49 -0.63
CA ILE A 51 -7.91 13.36 0.05
C ILE A 51 -7.23 13.88 1.32
N VAL A 52 -7.38 13.15 2.41
CA VAL A 52 -6.74 13.44 3.69
C VAL A 52 -5.99 12.19 4.14
N ILE A 53 -4.71 12.35 4.44
CA ILE A 53 -3.87 11.31 5.04
C ILE A 53 -3.61 11.66 6.49
N GLY A 54 -3.81 10.71 7.40
CA GLY A 54 -3.60 10.94 8.83
C GLY A 54 -2.14 11.27 9.18
N ASN A 55 -1.18 10.57 8.57
CA ASN A 55 0.25 10.81 8.78
C ASN A 55 1.01 10.91 7.44
N PRO A 56 1.39 12.14 6.99
CA PRO A 56 2.11 12.37 5.73
C PRO A 56 3.59 11.92 5.75
N LEU A 57 4.11 11.47 6.90
CA LEU A 57 5.43 10.83 7.00
C LEU A 57 5.37 9.33 6.65
N ILE A 58 4.21 8.69 6.80
CA ILE A 58 4.00 7.28 6.48
C ILE A 58 3.61 7.14 5.00
N ALA A 59 2.58 7.85 4.57
CA ALA A 59 2.10 7.81 3.19
C ALA A 59 1.73 9.21 2.70
N ASP A 60 1.75 9.42 1.38
CA ASP A 60 1.25 10.63 0.75
C ASP A 60 0.39 10.27 -0.46
N ALA A 61 -0.56 11.14 -0.82
CA ALA A 61 -1.53 10.83 -1.85
C ALA A 61 -1.84 12.06 -2.69
N THR A 62 -1.79 11.91 -4.02
CA THR A 62 -2.14 12.97 -4.95
C THR A 62 -3.29 12.55 -5.85
N LEU A 63 -4.32 13.40 -5.93
CA LEU A 63 -5.45 13.19 -6.81
C LEU A 63 -5.19 13.88 -8.15
N GLN A 64 -5.13 13.08 -9.20
CA GLN A 64 -4.99 13.52 -10.58
C GLN A 64 -6.36 13.72 -11.25
N ALA A 65 -6.36 14.40 -12.39
CA ALA A 65 -7.58 14.56 -13.20
C ALA A 65 -8.18 13.20 -13.58
N GLY A 66 -9.51 13.12 -13.65
CA GLY A 66 -10.23 11.88 -13.99
C GLY A 66 -10.32 10.85 -12.86
N GLY A 67 -10.16 11.27 -11.60
CA GLY A 67 -10.38 10.42 -10.43
C GLY A 67 -9.24 9.42 -10.18
N VAL A 68 -8.05 9.68 -10.71
CA VAL A 68 -6.89 8.79 -10.52
C VAL A 68 -6.11 9.23 -9.28
N LEU A 69 -5.97 8.34 -8.30
CA LEU A 69 -5.16 8.57 -7.11
C LEU A 69 -3.78 7.92 -7.28
N VAL A 70 -2.74 8.70 -6.99
CA VAL A 70 -1.37 8.20 -6.84
C VAL A 70 -1.02 8.22 -5.36
N LEU A 71 -0.99 7.04 -4.73
CA LEU A 71 -0.62 6.85 -3.34
C LEU A 71 0.85 6.44 -3.25
N THR A 72 1.65 7.12 -2.44
CA THR A 72 3.09 6.89 -2.29
C THR A 72 3.41 6.45 -0.87
N GLY A 73 4.12 5.33 -0.71
CA GLY A 73 4.65 4.89 0.58
C GLY A 73 5.94 5.64 0.91
N LYS A 74 5.96 6.39 2.01
CA LYS A 74 7.12 7.20 2.43
C LYS A 74 7.86 6.60 3.63
N GLY A 75 7.14 5.97 4.53
CA GLY A 75 7.70 5.40 5.75
C GLY A 75 6.89 4.21 6.24
N PHE A 76 7.56 3.30 6.95
CA PHE A 76 6.92 2.11 7.50
C PHE A 76 5.82 2.46 8.51
N GLY A 77 4.72 1.71 8.46
CA GLY A 77 3.65 1.82 9.44
C GLY A 77 2.28 1.80 8.79
N SER A 78 1.27 2.11 9.60
CA SER A 78 -0.13 2.16 9.18
C SER A 78 -0.67 3.56 9.42
N THR A 79 -1.41 4.10 8.46
CA THR A 79 -2.13 5.37 8.59
C THR A 79 -3.49 5.26 7.93
N ASN A 80 -4.39 6.19 8.19
CA ASN A 80 -5.70 6.23 7.53
C ASN A 80 -5.68 7.19 6.34
N MET A 81 -6.49 6.86 5.34
CA MET A 81 -6.79 7.71 4.19
C MET A 81 -8.30 7.94 4.12
N LEU A 82 -8.68 9.21 4.10
CA LEU A 82 -10.05 9.64 3.92
C LEU A 82 -10.21 10.32 2.56
N ALA A 83 -11.22 9.91 1.80
CA ALA A 83 -11.62 10.60 0.58
C ALA A 83 -12.96 11.30 0.82
N LEU A 84 -13.00 12.62 0.61
CA LEU A 84 -14.19 13.44 0.81
C LEU A 84 -14.74 13.91 -0.54
N ASN A 85 -16.06 14.06 -0.63
CA ASN A 85 -16.70 14.72 -1.76
C ASN A 85 -16.71 16.26 -1.59
N ARG A 86 -17.22 16.97 -2.59
CA ARG A 86 -17.34 18.45 -2.56
C ARG A 86 -18.23 18.98 -1.42
N ALA A 87 -19.11 18.15 -0.87
CA ALA A 87 -19.94 18.52 0.28
C ALA A 87 -19.26 18.24 1.63
N GLY A 88 -18.00 17.77 1.63
CA GLY A 88 -17.25 17.41 2.84
C GLY A 88 -17.65 16.07 3.45
N LYS A 89 -18.50 15.28 2.78
CA LYS A 89 -18.88 13.94 3.24
C LYS A 89 -17.81 12.92 2.86
N THR A 90 -17.45 12.06 3.81
CA THR A 90 -16.56 10.91 3.58
C THR A 90 -17.19 9.91 2.61
N VAL A 91 -16.50 9.68 1.51
CA VAL A 91 -16.80 8.70 0.47
C VAL A 91 -16.03 7.41 0.70
N LEU A 92 -14.78 7.52 1.17
CA LEU A 92 -13.91 6.39 1.50
C LEU A 92 -13.19 6.65 2.82
N ASP A 93 -13.12 5.62 3.65
CA ASP A 93 -12.28 5.56 4.85
C ASP A 93 -11.56 4.21 4.85
N THR A 94 -10.23 4.24 4.73
CA THR A 94 -9.42 3.04 4.55
C THR A 94 -8.09 3.17 5.28
N THR A 95 -7.57 2.04 5.75
CA THR A 95 -6.23 1.96 6.31
C THR A 95 -5.21 1.76 5.19
N VAL A 96 -4.22 2.64 5.13
CA VAL A 96 -3.02 2.51 4.32
C VAL A 96 -1.93 1.85 5.14
N GLN A 97 -1.48 0.68 4.72
CA GLN A 97 -0.36 -0.04 5.30
C GLN A 97 0.87 0.12 4.40
N VAL A 98 1.91 0.73 4.93
CA VAL A 98 3.20 0.85 4.25
C VAL A 98 4.12 -0.26 4.74
N VAL A 99 4.53 -1.12 3.82
CA VAL A 99 5.35 -2.31 4.09
C VAL A 99 6.71 -2.19 3.42
N GLY A 100 7.60 -3.14 3.72
CA GLY A 100 8.87 -3.25 3.01
C GLY A 100 8.67 -3.56 1.53
N PRO A 101 9.72 -3.36 0.72
CA PRO A 101 9.73 -3.80 -0.68
C PRO A 101 9.24 -5.23 -0.79
N THR A 102 8.20 -5.43 -1.58
CA THR A 102 7.61 -6.76 -1.84
C THR A 102 8.38 -7.52 -2.92
N LYS A 103 9.26 -6.83 -3.64
CA LYS A 103 10.15 -7.42 -4.64
C LYS A 103 11.32 -8.12 -3.95
N SER A 104 11.72 -9.25 -4.52
CA SER A 104 12.79 -10.13 -4.01
C SER A 104 14.21 -9.60 -4.25
N ASP A 105 14.35 -8.35 -4.72
CA ASP A 105 15.63 -7.71 -4.97
C ASP A 105 16.20 -7.00 -3.75
N LEU A 106 15.45 -6.91 -2.64
CA LEU A 106 15.96 -6.35 -1.38
C LEU A 106 16.70 -7.42 -0.57
N VAL A 107 17.99 -7.18 -0.31
CA VAL A 107 18.80 -7.94 0.64
C VAL A 107 19.14 -7.05 1.83
N VAL A 108 18.88 -7.54 3.04
CA VAL A 108 19.22 -6.83 4.29
C VAL A 108 20.33 -7.61 5.01
N VAL A 109 21.44 -6.93 5.30
CA VAL A 109 22.59 -7.50 6.00
C VAL A 109 22.66 -6.90 7.40
N TYR A 110 22.76 -7.77 8.41
CA TYR A 110 22.95 -7.38 9.81
C TYR A 110 24.39 -7.67 10.24
N LYS A 111 25.13 -6.62 10.62
CA LYS A 111 26.49 -6.68 11.17
C LYS A 111 26.44 -6.30 12.66
N GLY A 112 26.02 -7.25 13.49
CA GLY A 112 25.69 -6.97 14.89
C GLY A 112 24.42 -6.10 14.95
N VAL A 113 24.53 -4.87 15.47
CA VAL A 113 23.42 -3.90 15.53
C VAL A 113 23.29 -3.04 14.27
N GLU A 114 24.28 -3.10 13.37
CA GLU A 114 24.29 -2.30 12.16
C GLU A 114 23.47 -3.00 11.06
N ARG A 115 22.45 -2.32 10.54
CA ARG A 115 21.62 -2.78 9.42
C ARG A 115 22.04 -2.06 8.14
N GLU A 116 22.28 -2.82 7.08
CA GLU A 116 22.60 -2.32 5.74
C GLU A 116 21.63 -2.95 4.72
N SER A 117 21.08 -2.13 3.82
CA SER A 117 20.16 -2.58 2.77
C SER A 117 20.81 -2.53 1.38
N TYR A 118 20.53 -3.54 0.56
CA TYR A 118 21.08 -3.72 -0.79
C TYR A 118 19.96 -4.01 -1.79
N SER A 119 20.10 -3.51 -3.02
CA SER A 119 19.26 -3.86 -4.16
C SER A 119 20.06 -4.76 -5.11
N CYS A 120 19.59 -5.99 -5.30
CA CYS A 120 20.32 -7.05 -5.99
C CYS A 120 19.60 -7.47 -7.27
N ALA A 121 20.20 -7.18 -8.43
CA ALA A 121 19.71 -7.64 -9.73
C ALA A 121 20.78 -7.51 -10.84
N PRO A 122 21.60 -8.54 -11.15
CA PRO A 122 21.98 -9.73 -10.37
C PRO A 122 23.10 -9.48 -9.35
N GLU A 123 23.85 -8.39 -9.51
CA GLU A 123 24.84 -7.90 -8.54
C GLU A 123 24.14 -7.02 -7.49
N CYS A 124 24.69 -6.96 -6.28
CA CYS A 124 24.11 -6.21 -5.17
C CYS A 124 24.72 -4.81 -5.04
N GLU A 125 23.88 -3.80 -5.26
CA GLU A 125 24.25 -2.40 -5.09
C GLU A 125 23.70 -1.83 -3.77
N LYS A 126 24.43 -0.88 -3.19
CA LYS A 126 24.04 -0.23 -1.94
C LYS A 126 22.75 0.56 -2.13
N ARG A 127 21.74 0.29 -1.31
CA ARG A 127 20.48 1.02 -1.26
C ARG A 127 20.30 1.67 0.11
N LEU A 128 19.90 2.93 0.12
CA LEU A 128 19.45 3.61 1.33
C LEU A 128 18.01 3.19 1.65
N THR A 129 17.75 2.63 2.83
CA THR A 129 16.40 2.29 3.30
C THR A 129 16.20 2.78 4.74
N LEU A 130 14.97 3.19 5.07
CA LEU A 130 14.63 3.56 6.44
C LEU A 130 14.96 2.42 7.41
N GLY A 131 15.65 2.75 8.51
CA GLY A 131 16.13 1.80 9.50
C GLY A 131 17.52 1.22 9.23
N ASP A 132 18.20 1.60 8.16
CA ASP A 132 19.64 1.36 8.04
C ASP A 132 20.43 2.13 9.10
N SER A 133 21.63 1.65 9.41
CA SER A 133 22.44 2.25 10.46
C SER A 133 22.90 3.66 10.10
N THR A 134 23.09 4.50 11.13
CA THR A 134 23.48 5.91 10.97
C THR A 134 24.78 6.04 10.17
N SER A 135 25.74 5.14 10.41
CA SER A 135 27.03 5.15 9.73
C SER A 135 26.87 4.91 8.22
N TYR A 136 26.10 3.88 7.86
CA TYR A 136 25.79 3.54 6.47
C TYR A 136 25.00 4.65 5.77
N PHE A 137 23.95 5.15 6.42
CA PHE A 137 23.10 6.22 5.91
C PHE A 137 23.91 7.50 5.61
N THR A 138 24.73 7.94 6.56
CA THR A 138 25.52 9.18 6.43
C THR A 138 26.55 9.08 5.31
N ASN A 139 27.21 7.93 5.18
CA ASN A 139 28.21 7.69 4.14
C ASN A 139 27.60 7.75 2.73
N ILE A 140 26.44 7.10 2.51
CA ILE A 140 25.76 7.08 1.19
C ILE A 140 25.20 8.46 0.84
N MET A 141 24.64 9.18 1.82
CA MET A 141 24.17 10.56 1.62
C MET A 141 25.33 11.50 1.27
N ALA A 142 26.48 11.38 1.93
CA ALA A 142 27.67 12.18 1.62
C ALA A 142 28.18 11.92 0.20
N GLN A 143 28.25 10.65 -0.23
CA GLN A 143 28.63 10.28 -1.60
C GLN A 143 27.65 10.83 -2.63
N SER A 144 26.35 10.74 -2.36
CA SER A 144 25.30 11.28 -3.24
C SER A 144 25.38 12.80 -3.34
N GLY A 145 25.57 13.49 -2.22
CA GLY A 145 25.75 14.94 -2.16
C GLY A 145 27.00 15.40 -2.92
N ALA A 146 28.13 14.70 -2.77
CA ALA A 146 29.36 14.98 -3.52
C ALA A 146 29.17 14.79 -5.03
N ARG A 147 28.42 13.77 -5.46
CA ARG A 147 28.08 13.54 -6.87
C ARG A 147 27.23 14.67 -7.44
N ILE A 148 26.20 15.11 -6.71
CA ILE A 148 25.32 16.22 -7.11
C ILE A 148 26.12 17.53 -7.16
N GLY A 149 26.93 17.81 -6.14
CA GLY A 149 27.77 19.00 -6.07
C GLY A 149 28.85 19.05 -7.17
N GLY A 150 29.45 17.91 -7.51
CA GLY A 150 30.40 17.80 -8.62
C GLY A 150 29.77 17.96 -10.00
N ALA A 151 28.51 17.55 -10.18
CA ALA A 151 27.75 17.74 -11.41
C ALA A 151 27.32 19.20 -11.64
N GLY A 152 27.24 20.03 -10.58
CA GLY A 152 26.89 21.45 -10.67
C GLY A 152 28.02 22.40 -11.08
N GLY A 153 29.26 21.92 -11.24
CA GLY A 153 30.45 22.76 -11.44
C GLY A 153 30.93 22.97 -12.88
N GLY A 154 30.26 22.44 -13.89
CA GLY A 154 30.78 22.32 -15.27
C GLY A 154 30.10 23.16 -16.35
N GLY A 155 29.46 24.29 -16.01
CA GLY A 155 28.63 25.08 -16.94
C GLY A 155 29.11 26.51 -17.19
N GLY A 156 30.42 26.77 -17.24
CA GLY A 156 30.99 28.08 -17.58
C GLY A 156 31.34 28.17 -19.07
N GLY A 157 30.34 28.39 -19.93
CA GLY A 157 30.56 28.66 -21.36
C GLY A 157 31.28 29.99 -21.57
N GLY A 158 32.59 29.94 -21.82
CA GLY A 158 33.37 31.08 -22.30
C GLY A 158 32.99 31.41 -23.74
N ALA A 159 32.27 32.51 -23.95
CA ALA A 159 32.04 33.08 -25.27
C ALA A 159 33.35 33.67 -25.84
N PRO A 160 33.65 33.52 -27.14
CA PRO A 160 34.84 34.12 -27.73
C PRO A 160 34.61 35.63 -27.92
N ALA A 161 35.49 36.44 -27.34
CA ALA A 161 35.52 37.87 -27.60
C ALA A 161 36.03 38.11 -29.03
N GLY A 162 35.16 38.66 -29.87
CA GLY A 162 35.47 39.08 -31.23
C GLY A 162 35.48 40.60 -31.37
N ARG A 163 36.56 41.08 -31.98
CA ARG A 163 36.84 42.41 -32.57
C ARG A 163 37.24 43.54 -31.62
#